data_AF-A0A7V9DKD8-F1
#
_entry.id   AF-A0A7V9DKD8-F1
#
_cell.length_a   1.000
_cell.length_b   1.000
_cell.length_c   1.000
_cell.angle_alpha   90.00
_cell.angle_beta   90.00
_cell.angle_gamma   90.00
#
_symmetry.space_group_name_H-M   'P 1'
#
loop_
_entity.id
_entity.type
_entity.pdbx_description
1 polymer ?
#
loop_
_entity_poly.entity_id
_entity_poly.type
_entity_poly.pdbx_seq_one_letter_code
_entity_poly.pdbx_strand_id
1 'polypeptide(L)'
;MNQMRTRLQSLGLLGRAFNAATDDELEAMLSELDDEHRQVIEPLGITDAASIRESVGAGRLDGTMESLAAVLTDACLADCVEQLGEHADHPSTDQLGDVLPGLIERHGLAQTRLMLASTVAGEANASAIIRDLLKHDETVKLPPAEATTAVVPERIQRQDDSAERQAILARRKEQRKIKQAEARTRRQQAQQARSKR
;
A
#
# COMPACT_ATOMS: atom_id res chain seq x y z
N MET A 1 16.23 4.88 -5.15
CA MET A 1 14.79 4.64 -5.40
C MET A 1 14.04 5.96 -5.26
N ASN A 2 12.92 6.15 -5.96
CA ASN A 2 12.13 7.39 -5.83
C ASN A 2 11.25 7.28 -4.57
N GLN A 3 11.58 8.01 -3.50
CA GLN A 3 10.88 7.94 -2.20
C GLN A 3 9.37 8.17 -2.34
N MET A 4 8.97 9.13 -3.17
CA MET A 4 7.56 9.40 -3.44
C MET A 4 6.84 8.20 -4.06
N ARG A 5 7.53 7.41 -4.89
CA ARG A 5 6.96 6.20 -5.50
C ARG A 5 6.77 5.10 -4.47
N THR A 6 7.73 4.91 -3.57
CA THR A 6 7.64 3.94 -2.49
C THR A 6 6.48 4.27 -1.56
N ARG A 7 6.37 5.55 -1.15
CA ARG A 7 5.27 6.05 -0.32
C ARG A 7 3.91 5.78 -0.96
N LEU A 8 3.71 6.17 -2.22
CA LEU A 8 2.46 5.92 -2.94
C LEU A 8 2.10 4.44 -3.05
N GLN A 9 3.09 3.55 -3.14
CA GLN A 9 2.84 2.11 -3.14
C GLN A 9 2.42 1.59 -1.76
N SER A 10 3.03 2.08 -0.69
CA SER A 10 2.62 1.72 0.68
C SER A 10 1.21 2.25 1.00
N LEU A 11 0.88 3.48 0.61
CA LEU A 11 -0.48 4.03 0.75
C LEU A 11 -1.51 3.28 -0.10
N GLY A 12 -1.11 2.81 -1.29
CA GLY A 12 -1.94 1.93 -2.10
C GLY A 12 -2.25 0.59 -1.41
N LEU A 13 -1.33 0.08 -0.59
CA LEU A 13 -1.55 -1.13 0.21
C LEU A 13 -2.47 -0.86 1.39
N LEU A 14 -2.27 0.25 2.11
CA LEU A 14 -3.13 0.68 3.22
C LEU A 14 -4.57 0.91 2.75
N GLY A 15 -4.77 1.62 1.65
CA GLY A 15 -6.11 1.81 1.07
C GLY A 15 -6.78 0.49 0.65
N ARG A 16 -6.01 -0.53 0.26
CA ARG A 16 -6.56 -1.88 0.00
C ARG A 16 -6.98 -2.59 1.27
N ALA A 17 -6.26 -2.40 2.38
CA ALA A 17 -6.64 -2.96 3.67
C ALA A 17 -7.96 -2.36 4.15
N PHE A 18 -8.12 -1.03 4.06
CA PHE A 18 -9.41 -0.37 4.32
C PHE A 18 -10.52 -0.94 3.45
N ASN A 19 -10.31 -1.03 2.13
CA ASN A 19 -11.31 -1.59 1.20
C ASN A 19 -11.68 -3.05 1.46
N ALA A 20 -10.80 -3.82 2.13
CA ALA A 20 -11.06 -5.21 2.44
C ALA A 20 -11.85 -5.39 3.74
N ALA A 21 -11.81 -4.42 4.66
CA ALA A 21 -12.63 -4.40 5.86
C ALA A 21 -14.09 -4.13 5.48
N THR A 22 -15.05 -4.73 6.18
CA THR A 22 -16.48 -4.43 6.08
C THR A 22 -16.85 -3.20 6.90
N ASP A 23 -18.02 -2.61 6.64
CA ASP A 23 -18.47 -1.44 7.39
C ASP A 23 -18.74 -1.78 8.86
N ASP A 24 -19.32 -2.96 9.14
CA ASP A 24 -19.51 -3.46 10.52
C ASP A 24 -18.17 -3.60 11.28
N GLU A 25 -17.12 -4.10 10.62
CA GLU A 25 -15.79 -4.19 11.22
C GLU A 25 -15.17 -2.81 11.51
N LEU A 26 -15.39 -1.84 10.62
CA LEU A 26 -14.90 -0.46 10.82
C LEU A 26 -15.66 0.24 11.95
N GLU A 27 -16.97 0.02 12.06
CA GLU A 27 -17.78 0.55 13.16
C GLU A 27 -17.40 -0.10 14.50
N ALA A 28 -17.12 -1.40 14.51
CA ALA A 28 -16.61 -2.07 15.70
C ALA A 28 -15.30 -1.42 16.19
N MET A 29 -14.32 -1.22 15.30
CA MET A 29 -13.07 -0.54 15.64
C MET A 29 -13.31 0.88 16.20
N LEU A 30 -14.23 1.65 15.61
CA LEU A 30 -14.60 2.98 16.13
C LEU A 30 -15.26 2.92 17.51
N SER A 31 -16.05 1.88 17.79
CA SER A 31 -16.73 1.72 19.08
C SER A 31 -15.76 1.37 20.22
N GLU A 32 -14.63 0.73 19.89
CA GLU A 32 -13.60 0.31 20.84
C GLU A 32 -12.58 1.41 21.17
N LEU A 33 -12.56 2.51 20.39
CA LEU A 33 -11.66 3.64 20.68
C LEU A 33 -11.96 4.28 22.04
N ASP A 34 -10.91 4.53 22.80
CA ASP A 34 -10.95 5.36 24.00
C ASP A 34 -11.10 6.86 23.69
N ASP A 35 -11.27 7.66 24.73
CA ASP A 35 -11.50 9.10 24.61
C ASP A 35 -10.30 9.85 24.00
N GLU A 36 -9.08 9.38 24.19
CA GLU A 36 -7.87 10.00 23.64
C GLU A 36 -7.82 9.80 22.12
N HIS A 37 -8.01 8.56 21.67
CA HIS A 37 -8.11 8.19 20.28
C HIS A 37 -9.28 8.89 19.56
N ARG A 38 -10.43 9.02 20.23
CA ARG A 38 -11.59 9.77 19.69
C ARG A 38 -11.27 11.24 19.46
N GLN A 39 -10.57 11.89 20.39
CA GLN A 39 -10.18 13.30 20.23
C GLN A 39 -9.26 13.53 19.02
N VAL A 40 -8.46 12.53 18.62
CA VAL A 40 -7.61 12.63 17.43
C VAL A 40 -8.43 12.61 16.14
N ILE A 41 -9.51 11.82 16.08
CA ILE A 41 -10.31 11.66 14.86
C ILE A 41 -11.54 12.57 14.80
N GLU A 42 -11.95 13.17 15.91
CA GLU A 42 -13.09 14.10 15.97
C GLU A 42 -12.92 15.31 15.01
N PRO A 43 -11.76 15.98 14.91
CA PRO A 43 -11.55 17.06 13.93
C PRO A 43 -11.63 16.61 12.48
N LEU A 44 -11.49 15.30 12.22
CA LEU A 44 -11.60 14.70 10.90
C LEU A 44 -13.07 14.40 10.52
N GLY A 45 -14.01 14.57 11.46
CA GLY A 45 -15.44 14.30 11.24
C GLY A 45 -15.78 12.81 11.13
N ILE A 46 -14.92 11.94 11.67
CA ILE A 46 -15.13 10.49 11.64
C ILE A 46 -16.16 10.10 12.69
N THR A 47 -17.27 9.53 12.25
CA THR A 47 -18.39 9.15 13.12
C THR A 47 -18.93 7.74 12.84
N ASP A 48 -18.63 7.19 11.67
CA ASP A 48 -19.16 5.92 11.16
C ASP A 48 -18.25 5.34 10.06
N ALA A 49 -18.57 4.16 9.54
CA ALA A 49 -17.82 3.57 8.45
C ALA A 49 -17.83 4.42 7.17
N ALA A 50 -18.92 5.13 6.88
CA ALA A 50 -19.04 5.96 5.68
C ALA A 50 -18.03 7.13 5.68
N SER A 51 -17.92 7.84 6.80
CA SER A 51 -16.95 8.92 7.00
C SER A 51 -15.51 8.42 6.97
N ILE A 52 -15.23 7.20 7.46
CA ILE A 52 -13.94 6.51 7.26
C ILE A 52 -13.66 6.34 5.76
N ARG A 53 -14.60 5.76 5.01
CA ARG A 53 -14.43 5.48 3.57
C ARG A 53 -14.17 6.76 2.78
N GLU A 54 -14.94 7.80 3.05
CA GLU A 54 -14.77 9.12 2.44
C GLU A 54 -13.38 9.69 2.72
N SER A 55 -12.97 9.64 3.99
CA SER A 55 -11.67 10.16 4.45
C SER A 55 -10.49 9.38 3.86
N VAL A 56 -10.60 8.06 3.74
CA VAL A 56 -9.60 7.21 3.06
C VAL A 56 -9.56 7.50 1.55
N GLY A 57 -10.71 7.79 0.93
CA GLY A 57 -10.78 8.17 -0.48
C GLY A 57 -10.06 9.48 -0.79
N ALA A 58 -10.26 10.50 0.05
CA ALA A 58 -9.67 11.83 -0.10
C ALA A 58 -8.23 11.91 0.43
N GLY A 59 -7.95 11.24 1.55
CA GLY A 59 -6.80 11.45 2.42
C GLY A 59 -5.49 10.79 2.01
N ARG A 60 -5.31 10.46 0.72
CA ARG A 60 -4.06 9.84 0.22
C ARG A 60 -2.87 10.79 0.16
N LEU A 61 -3.08 12.10 0.27
CA LEU A 61 -2.05 13.12 0.03
C LEU A 61 -1.78 14.02 1.24
N ASP A 62 -2.68 14.07 2.22
CA ASP A 62 -2.63 14.94 3.39
C ASP A 62 -2.27 14.21 4.70
N GLY A 63 -2.21 12.87 4.68
CA GLY A 63 -1.85 12.06 5.84
C GLY A 63 -3.04 11.55 6.65
N THR A 64 -4.27 11.93 6.30
CA THR A 64 -5.48 11.54 7.04
C THR A 64 -5.67 10.03 7.06
N MET A 65 -5.35 9.33 5.96
CA MET A 65 -5.43 7.86 5.91
C MET A 65 -4.46 7.21 6.89
N GLU A 66 -3.22 7.70 6.95
CA GLU A 66 -2.21 7.21 7.87
C GLU A 66 -2.60 7.47 9.34
N SER A 67 -3.05 8.69 9.65
CA SER A 67 -3.51 9.04 11.00
C SER A 67 -4.69 8.18 11.46
N LEU A 68 -5.68 7.98 10.59
CA LEU A 68 -6.82 7.14 10.89
C LEU A 68 -6.42 5.68 11.10
N ALA A 69 -5.54 5.15 10.25
CA ALA A 69 -5.03 3.79 10.41
C ALA A 69 -4.24 3.61 11.70
N ALA A 70 -3.40 4.58 12.07
CA ALA A 70 -2.65 4.54 13.32
C ALA A 70 -3.60 4.44 14.52
N VAL A 71 -4.62 5.30 14.58
CA VAL A 71 -5.61 5.31 15.68
C VAL A 71 -6.41 4.00 15.73
N LEU A 72 -6.98 3.56 14.61
CA LEU A 72 -7.81 2.35 14.56
C LEU A 72 -7.04 1.06 14.87
N THR A 73 -5.70 1.09 14.83
CA THR A 73 -4.87 -0.11 14.99
C THR A 73 -3.93 -0.04 16.18
N ASP A 74 -3.97 1.02 16.98
CA ASP A 74 -3.04 1.25 18.08
C ASP A 74 -3.01 0.08 19.06
N ALA A 75 -4.17 -0.36 19.56
CA ALA A 75 -4.27 -1.49 20.48
C ALA A 75 -3.76 -2.81 19.87
N CYS A 76 -4.06 -3.06 18.59
CA CYS A 76 -3.59 -4.25 17.87
C CYS A 76 -2.08 -4.22 17.64
N LEU A 77 -1.51 -3.04 17.35
CA LEU A 77 -0.08 -2.84 17.21
C LEU A 77 0.65 -3.01 18.54
N ALA A 78 0.10 -2.45 19.63
CA ALA A 78 0.65 -2.60 20.98
C ALA A 78 0.72 -4.08 21.39
N ASP A 79 -0.35 -4.84 21.18
CA ASP A 79 -0.40 -6.29 21.43
C ASP A 79 0.60 -7.07 20.55
N CYS A 80 0.75 -6.67 19.27
CA CYS A 80 1.75 -7.27 18.37
C CYS A 80 3.18 -7.02 18.88
N VAL A 81 3.50 -5.79 19.28
CA VAL A 81 4.80 -5.40 19.82
C VAL A 81 5.08 -6.14 21.12
N GLU A 82 4.10 -6.25 22.02
CA GLU A 82 4.24 -6.98 23.28
C GLU A 82 4.57 -8.46 23.04
N GLN A 83 3.84 -9.12 22.14
CA GLN A 83 4.08 -10.54 21.84
C GLN A 83 5.40 -10.80 21.11
N LEU A 84 5.84 -9.88 20.25
CA LEU A 84 7.14 -9.98 19.59
C LEU A 84 8.32 -9.69 20.53
N GLY A 85 8.08 -8.93 21.60
CA GLY A 85 9.09 -8.59 22.61
C GLY A 85 10.34 -7.94 22.00
N GLU A 86 11.51 -8.50 22.28
CA GLU A 86 12.80 -7.99 21.76
C GLU A 86 12.91 -8.04 20.23
N HIS A 87 12.03 -8.78 19.55
CA HIS A 87 12.01 -8.89 18.11
C HIS A 87 11.11 -7.87 17.42
N ALA A 88 10.37 -7.03 18.16
CA ALA A 88 9.37 -6.12 17.60
C ALA A 88 9.91 -5.19 16.49
N ASP A 89 11.15 -4.70 16.63
CA ASP A 89 11.78 -3.83 15.62
C ASP A 89 12.25 -4.60 14.37
N HIS A 90 12.58 -5.87 14.52
CA HIS A 90 13.18 -6.71 13.48
C HIS A 90 12.66 -8.15 13.50
N PRO A 91 11.33 -8.35 13.35
CA PRO A 91 10.76 -9.68 13.44
C PRO A 91 11.06 -10.47 12.17
N SER A 92 11.23 -11.79 12.31
CA SER A 92 11.25 -12.71 11.19
C SER A 92 9.83 -13.03 10.70
N THR A 93 9.73 -13.61 9.50
CA THR A 93 8.44 -14.10 8.98
C THR A 93 7.82 -15.14 9.93
N ASP A 94 8.62 -16.05 10.48
CA ASP A 94 8.14 -17.11 11.38
C ASP A 94 7.61 -16.50 12.70
N GLN A 95 8.32 -15.52 13.27
CA GLN A 95 7.89 -14.83 14.48
C GLN A 95 6.57 -14.08 14.28
N LEU A 96 6.39 -13.42 13.13
CA LEU A 96 5.08 -12.84 12.78
C LEU A 96 4.03 -13.94 12.60
N GLY A 97 4.37 -15.05 11.94
CA GLY A 97 3.48 -16.19 11.75
C GLY A 97 2.98 -16.81 13.05
N ASP A 98 3.80 -16.82 14.10
CA ASP A 98 3.43 -17.33 15.42
C ASP A 98 2.47 -16.37 16.18
N VAL A 99 2.66 -15.05 16.00
CA VAL A 99 1.89 -14.01 16.72
C VAL A 99 0.56 -13.68 16.04
N LEU A 100 0.51 -13.70 14.70
CA LEU A 100 -0.65 -13.27 13.93
C LEU A 100 -1.96 -14.01 14.24
N PRO A 101 -1.99 -15.34 14.45
CA PRO A 101 -3.23 -16.04 14.80
C PRO A 101 -3.88 -15.51 16.08
N GLY A 102 -3.08 -15.26 17.11
CA GLY A 102 -3.58 -14.70 18.38
C GLY A 102 -4.11 -13.28 18.22
N LEU A 103 -3.46 -12.46 17.39
CA LEU A 103 -3.94 -11.12 17.07
C LEU A 103 -5.28 -11.15 16.32
N ILE A 104 -5.43 -12.06 15.36
CA ILE A 104 -6.67 -12.22 14.59
C ILE A 104 -7.81 -12.66 15.50
N GLU A 105 -7.55 -13.55 16.46
CA GLU A 105 -8.57 -13.97 17.43
C GLU A 105 -9.05 -12.84 18.34
N ARG A 106 -8.17 -11.89 18.71
CA ARG A 106 -8.49 -10.80 19.65
C ARG A 106 -9.02 -9.53 18.98
N HIS A 107 -8.43 -9.15 17.85
CA HIS A 107 -8.70 -7.88 17.14
C HIS A 107 -9.43 -8.10 15.81
N GLY A 108 -9.60 -9.34 15.39
CA GLY A 108 -10.18 -9.66 14.09
C GLY A 108 -9.19 -9.50 12.93
N LEU A 109 -9.57 -10.10 11.81
CA LEU A 109 -8.75 -10.16 10.61
C LEU A 109 -8.60 -8.78 9.92
N ALA A 110 -9.68 -8.00 9.89
CA ALA A 110 -9.65 -6.67 9.28
C ALA A 110 -8.67 -5.74 9.99
N GLN A 111 -8.75 -5.64 11.32
CA GLN A 111 -7.86 -4.77 12.11
C GLN A 111 -6.40 -5.24 12.02
N THR A 112 -6.16 -6.56 12.07
CA THR A 112 -4.81 -7.12 11.90
C THR A 112 -4.21 -6.77 10.53
N ARG A 113 -4.99 -6.88 9.45
CA ARG A 113 -4.56 -6.47 8.10
C ARG A 113 -4.30 -4.96 8.00
N LEU A 114 -5.15 -4.16 8.64
CA LEU A 114 -5.01 -2.72 8.70
C LEU A 114 -3.73 -2.31 9.44
N MET A 115 -3.46 -2.95 10.59
CA MET A 115 -2.26 -2.75 11.41
C MET A 115 -1.00 -3.03 10.58
N LEU A 116 -0.93 -4.22 9.96
CA LEU A 116 0.19 -4.60 9.09
C LEU A 116 0.39 -3.61 7.93
N ALA A 117 -0.69 -3.17 7.28
CA ALA A 117 -0.59 -2.22 6.18
C ALA A 117 -0.19 -0.82 6.66
N SER A 118 -0.63 -0.41 7.85
CA SER A 118 -0.26 0.85 8.52
C SER A 118 1.24 0.86 8.84
N THR A 119 1.78 -0.24 9.39
CA THR A 119 3.22 -0.42 9.63
C THR A 119 4.06 -0.27 8.36
N VAL A 120 3.56 -0.74 7.21
CA VAL A 120 4.21 -0.56 5.90
C VAL A 120 4.13 0.88 5.40
N ALA A 121 3.03 1.60 5.69
CA ALA A 121 2.86 3.01 5.36
C ALA A 121 3.75 3.92 6.23
N GLY A 122 3.94 3.57 7.50
CA GLY A 122 4.87 4.20 8.42
C GLY A 122 6.35 3.89 8.18
N GLU A 123 6.67 3.13 7.13
CA GLU A 123 8.04 2.78 6.73
C GLU A 123 8.85 2.04 7.81
N ALA A 124 8.19 1.25 8.67
CA ALA A 124 8.86 0.48 9.70
C ALA A 124 9.89 -0.51 9.11
N ASN A 125 10.89 -0.92 9.89
CA ASN A 125 11.94 -1.85 9.47
C ASN A 125 11.38 -3.18 8.93
N ALA A 126 10.27 -3.65 9.49
CA ALA A 126 9.57 -4.87 9.08
C ALA A 126 8.78 -4.74 7.75
N SER A 127 8.73 -3.56 7.13
CA SER A 127 7.88 -3.24 5.96
C SER A 127 8.04 -4.20 4.80
N ALA A 128 9.24 -4.75 4.57
CA ALA A 128 9.50 -5.67 3.47
C ALA A 128 8.81 -7.02 3.69
N ILE A 129 8.96 -7.60 4.90
CA ILE A 129 8.37 -8.89 5.28
C ILE A 129 6.84 -8.76 5.36
N ILE A 130 6.34 -7.70 6.00
CA ILE A 130 4.90 -7.47 6.12
C ILE A 130 4.23 -7.32 4.75
N ARG A 131 4.88 -6.61 3.82
CA ARG A 131 4.39 -6.47 2.45
C ARG A 131 4.32 -7.81 1.71
N ASP A 132 5.22 -8.74 2.03
CA ASP A 132 5.22 -10.09 1.47
C ASP A 132 4.05 -10.90 2.03
N LEU A 133 3.86 -10.88 3.35
CA LEU A 133 2.71 -11.50 4.03
C LEU A 133 1.38 -11.03 3.44
N LEU A 134 1.17 -9.70 3.34
CA LEU A 134 -0.07 -9.13 2.78
C LEU A 134 -0.32 -9.47 1.30
N LYS A 135 0.64 -10.07 0.60
CA LYS A 135 0.48 -10.54 -0.78
C LYS A 135 0.34 -12.05 -0.90
N HIS A 136 0.96 -12.80 -0.01
CA HIS A 136 1.23 -14.22 -0.21
C HIS A 136 0.74 -15.12 0.94
N ASP A 137 0.65 -14.61 2.16
CA ASP A 137 0.22 -15.38 3.32
C ASP A 137 -1.26 -15.80 3.23
N GLU A 138 -1.57 -17.06 3.46
CA GLU A 138 -2.94 -17.57 3.27
C GLU A 138 -3.96 -16.95 4.23
N THR A 139 -3.50 -16.47 5.39
CA THR A 139 -4.35 -15.91 6.43
C THR A 139 -4.55 -14.41 6.22
N VAL A 140 -3.46 -13.64 6.13
CA VAL A 140 -3.52 -12.17 6.13
C VAL A 140 -3.45 -11.54 4.74
N LYS A 141 -3.25 -12.31 3.67
CA LYS A 141 -3.23 -11.77 2.30
C LYS A 141 -4.44 -10.92 2.00
N LEU A 142 -4.19 -9.75 1.44
CA LEU A 142 -5.24 -8.86 0.98
C LEU A 142 -5.89 -9.41 -0.29
N PRO A 143 -7.23 -9.33 -0.40
CA PRO A 143 -7.93 -9.70 -1.62
C PRO A 143 -7.42 -8.86 -2.78
N PRO A 144 -7.40 -9.39 -4.02
CA PRO A 144 -7.02 -8.62 -5.19
C PRO A 144 -7.77 -7.29 -5.20
N ALA A 145 -7.07 -6.20 -5.53
CA ALA A 145 -7.74 -4.92 -5.68
C ALA A 145 -8.81 -5.11 -6.76
N GLU A 146 -10.08 -4.91 -6.40
CA GLU A 146 -11.12 -4.76 -7.41
C GLU A 146 -10.67 -3.63 -8.33
N ALA A 147 -10.87 -3.82 -9.63
CA ALA A 147 -10.69 -2.74 -10.58
C ALA A 147 -11.84 -1.75 -10.34
N THR A 148 -11.75 -0.98 -9.25
CA THR A 148 -12.62 0.15 -9.05
C THR A 148 -12.47 0.98 -10.31
N THR A 149 -13.58 1.18 -11.03
CA THR A 149 -13.71 2.27 -11.98
C THR A 149 -13.50 3.52 -11.16
N ALA A 150 -12.22 3.89 -10.97
CA ALA A 150 -11.87 5.15 -10.38
C ALA A 150 -12.61 6.17 -11.24
N VAL A 151 -13.60 6.83 -10.65
CA VAL A 151 -13.97 8.16 -11.09
C VAL A 151 -12.70 8.94 -10.84
N VAL A 152 -11.85 8.97 -11.87
CA VAL A 152 -10.69 9.85 -11.93
C VAL A 152 -11.32 11.22 -11.66
N PRO A 153 -11.03 11.88 -10.52
CA PRO A 153 -11.52 13.24 -10.31
C PRO A 153 -11.12 13.97 -11.58
N GLU A 154 -12.11 14.52 -12.27
CA GLU A 154 -11.98 15.05 -13.62
C GLU A 154 -10.71 15.88 -13.62
N ARG A 155 -9.66 15.28 -14.19
CA ARG A 155 -8.34 15.89 -14.23
C ARG A 155 -8.63 17.21 -14.88
N ILE A 156 -8.51 18.34 -14.17
CA ILE A 156 -8.70 19.68 -14.74
C ILE A 156 -7.98 19.61 -16.07
N GLN A 157 -8.77 19.54 -17.14
CA GLN A 157 -8.25 19.30 -18.45
C GLN A 157 -7.62 20.63 -18.78
N ARG A 158 -6.34 20.79 -18.42
CA ARG A 158 -5.49 21.69 -19.16
C ARG A 158 -5.61 21.19 -20.59
N GLN A 159 -6.39 21.95 -21.38
CA GLN A 159 -6.46 21.82 -22.82
C GLN A 159 -5.03 21.98 -23.33
N ASP A 160 -4.29 20.88 -23.38
CA ASP A 160 -3.00 20.81 -24.04
C ASP A 160 -3.06 19.62 -24.99
N ASP A 161 -2.83 19.96 -26.25
CA ASP A 161 -3.34 19.29 -27.44
C ASP A 161 -2.97 17.81 -27.57
N SER A 162 -3.98 17.01 -27.95
CA SER A 162 -3.86 15.57 -28.25
C SER A 162 -2.77 15.24 -29.29
N ALA A 163 -2.36 16.22 -30.11
CA ALA A 163 -1.29 16.10 -31.10
C ALA A 163 0.11 15.98 -30.47
N GLU A 164 0.43 16.73 -29.41
CA GLU A 164 1.75 16.67 -28.78
C GLU A 164 2.01 15.33 -28.09
N ARG A 165 0.99 14.76 -27.43
CA ARG A 165 1.10 13.43 -26.83
C ARG A 165 1.34 12.34 -27.87
N GLN A 166 0.66 12.42 -29.02
CA GLN A 166 0.87 11.47 -30.12
C GLN A 166 2.28 11.61 -30.71
N ALA A 167 2.78 12.85 -30.86
CA ALA A 167 4.14 13.11 -31.32
C ALA A 167 5.20 12.57 -30.35
N ILE A 168 5.00 12.73 -29.03
CA ILE A 168 5.92 12.21 -28.01
C ILE A 168 5.92 10.67 -28.00
N LEU A 169 4.76 10.04 -28.13
CA LEU A 169 4.65 8.59 -28.21
C LEU A 169 5.30 8.03 -29.49
N ALA A 170 5.10 8.69 -30.63
CA ALA A 170 5.74 8.33 -31.90
C ALA A 170 7.27 8.44 -31.79
N ARG A 171 7.79 9.56 -31.26
CA ARG A 171 9.22 9.79 -31.04
C ARG A 171 9.84 8.75 -30.10
N ARG A 172 9.13 8.36 -29.04
CA ARG A 172 9.58 7.30 -28.11
C ARG A 172 9.60 5.92 -28.76
N LYS A 173 8.63 5.61 -29.63
CA LYS A 173 8.58 4.33 -30.37
C LYS A 173 9.71 4.24 -31.39
N GLU A 174 10.03 5.33 -32.06
CA GLU A 174 11.11 5.41 -33.03
C GLU A 174 12.49 5.29 -32.37
N GLN A 175 12.72 6.00 -31.27
CA GLN A 175 13.95 5.86 -30.47
C GLN A 175 14.13 4.45 -29.91
N ARG A 176 13.04 3.78 -29.51
CA ARG A 176 13.09 2.37 -29.06
C ARG A 176 13.48 1.43 -30.20
N LYS A 177 12.97 1.64 -31.42
CA LYS A 177 13.34 0.83 -32.59
C LYS A 177 14.81 1.00 -32.97
N ILE A 178 15.32 2.23 -32.97
CA ILE A 178 16.73 2.53 -33.27
C ILE A 178 17.65 1.84 -32.26
N LYS A 179 17.39 2.02 -30.95
CA LYS A 179 18.16 1.38 -29.89
C LYS A 179 18.10 -0.16 -29.95
N GLN A 180 16.96 -0.72 -30.34
CA GLN A 180 16.80 -2.17 -30.47
C GLN A 180 17.55 -2.73 -31.69
N ALA A 181 17.59 -1.99 -32.80
CA ALA A 181 18.37 -2.35 -33.98
C ALA A 181 19.87 -2.29 -33.70
N GLU A 182 20.36 -1.21 -33.09
CA GLU A 182 21.78 -1.08 -32.69
C GLU A 182 22.21 -2.19 -31.70
N ALA A 183 21.36 -2.53 -30.74
CA ALA A 183 21.62 -3.62 -29.81
C ALA A 183 21.66 -5.00 -30.52
N ARG A 184 20.84 -5.22 -31.55
CA ARG A 184 20.88 -6.45 -32.36
C ARG A 184 22.14 -6.52 -33.21
N THR A 185 22.53 -5.43 -33.87
CA THR A 185 23.78 -5.36 -34.64
C THR A 185 25.00 -5.59 -33.76
N ARG A 186 25.04 -4.98 -32.57
CA ARG A 186 26.12 -5.17 -31.60
C ARG A 186 26.22 -6.61 -31.08
N ARG A 187 25.07 -7.29 -30.88
CA ARG A 187 25.02 -8.71 -30.51
C ARG A 187 25.53 -9.61 -31.63
N GLN A 188 25.19 -9.32 -32.89
CA GLN A 188 25.66 -10.09 -34.05
C GLN A 188 27.17 -9.92 -34.27
N GLN A 189 27.70 -8.71 -34.16
CA GLN A 189 29.14 -8.45 -34.24
C GLN A 189 29.92 -9.16 -33.12
N ALA A 190 29.38 -9.17 -31.89
CA ALA A 190 29.99 -9.88 -30.77
C ALA A 190 29.97 -11.41 -30.94
N GLN A 191 28.93 -11.97 -31.56
CA GLN A 191 28.86 -13.41 -31.88
C GLN A 191 29.83 -13.80 -33.00
N GLN A 192 29.94 -13.00 -34.06
CA GLN A 192 30.90 -13.25 -35.16
C GLN A 192 32.36 -13.10 -34.71
N ALA A 193 32.65 -12.19 -33.78
CA ALA A 193 33.98 -12.05 -33.19
C ALA A 193 34.34 -13.24 -32.27
N ARG A 194 33.34 -13.88 -31.65
CA ARG A 194 33.55 -15.09 -30.84
C ARG A 194 33.70 -16.37 -31.67
N SER A 195 33.11 -16.45 -32.86
CA SER A 195 33.23 -17.63 -33.72
C SER A 195 34.48 -17.64 -34.61
N LYS A 196 35.32 -16.59 -34.54
CA LYS A 196 36.60 -16.47 -35.27
C LYS A 196 37.83 -16.61 -34.35
N ARG A 197 37.65 -17.04 -33.10
CA ARG A 197 38.73 -17.43 -32.18
C ARG A 197 38.78 -18.95 -32.05
#